data_AF-A0A2H0MIC4-F1
#
_entry.id   AF-A0A2H0MIC4-F1
#
_cell.length_a   1.000
_cell.length_b   1.000
_cell.length_c   1.000
_cell.angle_alpha   90.00
_cell.angle_beta   90.00
_cell.angle_gamma   90.00
#
_symmetry.space_group_name_H-M   'P 1'
#
loop_
_entity.id
_entity.type
_entity.pdbx_description
1 polymer ?
#
loop_
_entity_poly.entity_id
_entity_poly.type
_entity_poly.pdbx_seq_one_letter_code
_entity_poly.pdbx_strand_id
1 'polypeptide(L)' 'FIGAGSPFPDLRNDLPYFNAVMLVTTRGIMKSAEMSTGEFQPQGTVSGADALLIIRELKNALKL' A
#
# COMPACT_ATOMS: atom_id res chain seq x y z
N PHE A 1 -3.02 -12.29 -3.13
CA PHE A 1 -1.96 -12.71 -2.17
C PHE A 1 -2.52 -13.73 -1.18
N ILE A 2 -3.26 -14.75 -1.65
CA ILE A 2 -3.94 -15.70 -0.75
C ILE A 2 -2.90 -16.61 -0.11
N GLY A 3 -2.87 -16.69 1.23
CA GLY A 3 -1.92 -17.51 1.99
C GLY A 3 -0.50 -16.95 2.10
N ALA A 4 -0.23 -15.74 1.60
CA ALA A 4 1.07 -15.08 1.74
C ALA A 4 1.22 -14.42 3.12
N GLY A 5 2.45 -14.40 3.63
CA GLY A 5 2.82 -13.60 4.80
C GLY A 5 2.83 -12.11 4.48
N SER A 6 2.43 -11.28 5.44
CA SER A 6 2.50 -9.83 5.30
C SER A 6 3.94 -9.33 5.49
N PRO A 7 4.44 -8.42 4.63
CA PRO A 7 5.69 -7.72 4.86
C PRO A 7 5.54 -6.54 5.85
N PHE A 8 4.30 -6.18 6.21
CA PHE A 8 4.01 -5.07 7.13
C PHE A 8 3.55 -5.62 8.49
N PRO A 9 4.09 -5.11 9.61
CA PRO A 9 3.79 -5.58 10.96
C PRO A 9 2.35 -5.27 11.39
N ASP A 10 1.74 -4.22 10.83
CA ASP A 10 0.39 -3.74 11.14
C ASP A 10 -0.69 -4.28 10.20
N LEU A 11 -0.34 -5.24 9.33
CA LEU A 11 -1.25 -5.77 8.31
C LEU A 11 -1.36 -7.29 8.42
N ARG A 12 -2.45 -7.78 9.02
CA ARG A 12 -2.77 -9.23 9.01
C ARG A 12 -3.33 -9.66 7.65
N ASN A 13 -3.07 -10.92 7.29
CA ASN A 13 -3.46 -11.47 5.98
C ASN A 13 -4.95 -11.82 5.85
N ASP A 14 -5.69 -11.85 6.95
CA ASP A 14 -7.13 -12.13 7.00
C ASP A 14 -8.00 -10.86 6.98
N LEU A 15 -7.38 -9.68 6.89
CA LEU A 15 -8.09 -8.41 6.78
C LEU A 15 -8.69 -8.22 5.38
N PRO A 16 -9.90 -7.62 5.26
CA PRO A 16 -10.58 -7.48 3.97
C PRO A 16 -9.80 -6.64 2.95
N TYR A 17 -8.95 -5.73 3.41
CA TYR A 17 -8.13 -4.86 2.57
C TYR A 17 -6.70 -5.41 2.33
N PHE A 18 -6.33 -6.57 2.89
CA PHE A 18 -4.97 -7.14 2.77
C PHE A 18 -4.49 -7.21 1.32
N ASN A 19 -5.32 -7.80 0.44
CA ASN A 19 -4.96 -7.98 -0.96
C ASN A 19 -4.80 -6.64 -1.69
N ALA A 20 -5.59 -5.62 -1.34
CA ALA A 20 -5.49 -4.30 -1.94
C ALA A 20 -4.16 -3.64 -1.57
N VAL A 21 -3.81 -3.65 -0.27
CA VAL A 21 -2.54 -3.12 0.24
C VAL A 21 -1.35 -3.80 -0.43
N MET A 22 -1.34 -5.13 -0.45
CA MET A 22 -0.27 -5.88 -1.10
C MET A 22 -0.13 -5.55 -2.59
N LEU A 23 -1.25 -5.36 -3.30
CA LEU A 23 -1.23 -5.03 -4.72
C LEU A 23 -0.68 -3.64 -5.00
N VAL A 24 -1.10 -2.62 -4.24
CA VAL A 24 -0.64 -1.24 -4.46
C VAL A 24 0.83 -1.08 -4.08
N THR A 25 1.32 -1.79 -3.06
CA THR A 25 2.74 -1.73 -2.69
C THR A 25 3.63 -2.48 -3.67
N THR A 26 3.27 -3.71 -4.04
CA THR A 26 4.11 -4.51 -4.97
C THR A 26 4.21 -3.90 -6.36
N ARG A 27 3.19 -3.13 -6.79
CA ARG A 27 3.23 -2.37 -8.05
C ARG A 27 3.90 -1.00 -7.93
N GLY A 28 4.40 -0.63 -6.75
CA GLY A 28 5.05 0.66 -6.50
C GLY A 28 4.09 1.86 -6.54
N ILE A 29 2.78 1.62 -6.44
CA ILE A 29 1.74 2.68 -6.46
C ILE A 29 1.69 3.39 -5.10
N MET A 30 1.86 2.64 -4.01
CA MET A 30 1.96 3.17 -2.64
C MET A 30 3.20 2.60 -1.95
N LYS A 31 3.73 3.32 -0.97
CA LYS A 31 4.87 2.90 -0.14
C LYS A 31 4.43 2.69 1.32
N SER A 32 5.29 2.09 2.15
CA SER A 32 5.08 2.07 3.60
C SER A 32 4.95 3.50 4.13
N ALA A 33 4.00 3.74 5.02
CA ALA A 33 3.77 5.05 5.62
C ALA A 33 4.97 5.50 6.46
N GLU A 34 5.60 4.56 7.15
CA GLU A 34 6.73 4.84 8.03
C GLU A 34 7.90 3.89 7.71
N MET A 35 9.01 4.45 7.22
CA MET A 35 10.17 3.65 6.81
C MET A 35 10.92 3.06 8.02
N SER A 36 10.80 3.68 9.19
CA SER A 36 11.46 3.21 10.41
C SER A 36 10.76 2.00 11.04
N THR A 37 9.43 1.99 11.07
CA THR A 37 8.62 0.89 11.62
C THR A 37 8.28 -0.16 10.57
N GLY A 38 8.33 0.21 9.29
CA GLY A 38 7.88 -0.64 8.19
C GLY A 38 6.36 -0.81 8.16
N GLU A 39 5.59 0.05 8.84
CA GLU A 39 4.13 0.01 8.85
C GLU A 39 3.53 0.55 7.55
N PHE A 40 2.37 -0.01 7.18
CA PHE A 40 1.58 0.52 6.07
C PHE A 40 0.60 1.61 6.51
N GLN A 41 0.07 1.53 7.73
CA GLN A 41 -0.97 2.39 8.30
C GLN A 41 -2.27 2.44 7.47
N PRO A 42 -2.99 1.32 7.31
CA PRO A 42 -4.18 1.24 6.44
C PRO A 42 -5.35 2.12 6.88
N GLN A 43 -5.40 2.54 8.15
CA GLN A 43 -6.40 3.47 8.69
C GLN A 43 -5.84 4.88 8.93
N GLY A 44 -4.59 5.11 8.54
CA GLY A 44 -3.93 6.42 8.64
C GLY A 44 -4.44 7.40 7.60
N THR A 45 -4.14 8.68 7.81
CA THR A 45 -4.46 9.74 6.84
C THR A 45 -3.40 9.81 5.75
N VAL A 46 -3.83 10.11 4.51
CA VAL A 46 -2.92 10.40 3.40
C VAL A 46 -2.79 11.91 3.24
N SER A 47 -1.56 12.43 3.15
CA SER A 47 -1.35 13.85 2.88
C SER A 47 -1.80 14.22 1.46
N GLY A 48 -2.15 15.49 1.23
CA GLY A 48 -2.56 15.92 -0.12
C GLY A 48 -1.47 15.73 -1.18
N ALA A 49 -0.20 15.95 -0.81
CA ALA A 49 0.93 15.73 -1.71
C ALA A 49 1.10 14.25 -2.05
N ASP A 50 1.01 13.36 -1.05
CA ASP A 50 1.12 11.92 -1.27
C ASP A 50 -0.04 11.38 -2.10
N ALA A 51 -1.26 11.87 -1.85
CA ALA A 51 -2.44 11.49 -2.65
C ALA A 51 -2.23 11.80 -4.14
N LEU A 52 -1.66 12.95 -4.48
CA LEU A 52 -1.35 13.31 -5.87
C LEU A 52 -0.29 12.38 -6.48
N LEU A 53 0.76 12.03 -5.72
CA LEU A 53 1.79 11.09 -6.17
C LEU A 53 1.21 9.69 -6.39
N ILE A 54 0.39 9.20 -5.47
CA ILE A 54 -0.28 7.89 -5.56
C ILE A 54 -1.16 7.83 -6.81
N ILE A 55 -1.97 8.87 -7.06
CA ILE A 55 -2.82 8.94 -8.26
C ILE A 55 -1.97 8.95 -9.53
N ARG A 56 -0.85 9.69 -9.54
CA ARG A 56 0.08 9.70 -10.68
C ARG A 56 0.66 8.31 -10.94
N GLU A 57 1.11 7.60 -9.92
CA GLU A 57 1.69 6.27 -10.09
C GLU A 57 0.64 5.22 -10.46
N LEU A 58 -0.58 5.33 -9.92
CA LEU A 58 -1.70 4.49 -10.37
C LEU A 58 -1.95 4.68 -11.87
N LYS A 59 -1.98 5.92 -12.36
CA LYS A 59 -2.13 6.19 -13.80
C LYS A 59 -0.99 5.60 -14.62
N ASN A 60 0.24 5.63 -14.12
CA ASN A 60 1.39 5.03 -14.81
C ASN A 60 1.29 3.51 -14.85
N ALA A 61 0.88 2.87 -13.75
CA ALA A 61 0.74 1.42 -13.66
C ALA A 61 -0.39 0.85 -14.52
N LEU A 62 -1.35 1.69 -14.94
CA LEU A 62 -2.48 1.32 -15.81
C LEU A 62 -2.28 1.63 -17.29
N LYS A 63 -1.17 2.29 -17.67
CA LYS A 63 -0.83 2.46 -19.09
C LYS A 63 -0.48 1.08 -19.66
N LEU A 64 -1.31 0.59 -20.58
CA LEU A 64 -1.01 -0.52 -21.50
C LEU A 64 -0.02 -0.05 -22.57
#